data_AF-A0A1G6IVC3-F1
#
_entry.id   AF-A0A1G6IVC3-F1
#
_cell.length_a   1.000
_cell.length_b   1.000
_cell.length_c   1.000
_cell.angle_alpha   90.00
_cell.angle_beta   90.00
_cell.angle_gamma   90.00
#
_symmetry.space_group_name_H-M   'P 1'
#
loop_
_entity.id
_entity.type
_entity.pdbx_description
1 polymer ?
#
loop_
_entity_poly.entity_id
_entity_poly.type
_entity_poly.pdbx_seq_one_letter_code
_entity_poly.pdbx_strand_id
1 'polypeptide(L)'
;MTDQQAEQPGQPLGPDPTYGRRALSTRGYVAAVVIPVLIAAGLFGLVVWNYDDADIQGTTAPLLASSWQPGQPAGTEPVIGVLAADDDDCAVLVTDDGEVAVAWPAGFSARLSPGGTLTVYDPDGKPAARADQEVRATGSLVDVAGSPFAGKPCAPAGGQVLAIESAVQVVAG
;
A
#
# COMPACT_ATOMS: atom_id res chain seq x y z
N MET A 1 93.30 26.23 19.98
CA MET A 1 92.30 27.18 19.45
C MET A 1 91.08 26.36 19.12
N THR A 2 90.05 26.48 19.95
CA THR A 2 88.89 25.62 19.99
C THR A 2 87.71 26.49 19.57
N ASP A 3 87.19 26.29 18.36
CA ASP A 3 86.01 27.01 17.90
C ASP A 3 84.76 26.37 18.49
N GLN A 4 84.08 27.11 19.37
CA GLN A 4 82.73 26.81 19.84
C GLN A 4 81.73 27.15 18.75
N GLN A 5 81.16 26.15 18.07
CA GLN A 5 79.91 26.34 17.33
C GLN A 5 78.75 26.38 18.33
N ALA A 6 78.12 27.55 18.45
CA ALA A 6 76.91 27.74 19.22
C ALA A 6 75.72 27.10 18.51
N GLU A 7 75.04 26.21 19.22
CA GLU A 7 73.78 25.56 18.88
C GLU A 7 72.66 26.62 18.85
N GLN A 8 72.03 26.85 17.70
CA GLN A 8 70.84 27.72 17.61
C GLN A 8 69.61 26.95 18.13
N PRO A 9 68.85 27.50 19.10
CA PRO A 9 67.65 26.86 19.61
C PRO A 9 66.54 26.84 18.54
N GLY A 10 65.88 25.68 18.40
CA GLY A 10 64.81 25.43 17.44
C GLY A 10 63.66 26.44 17.55
N GLN A 11 63.26 26.98 16.40
CA GLN A 11 62.04 27.80 16.31
C GLN A 11 60.81 26.95 16.67
N PRO A 12 59.89 27.45 17.52
CA PRO A 12 58.63 26.78 17.75
C PRO A 12 57.82 26.77 16.44
N LEU A 13 57.32 25.59 16.07
CA LEU A 13 56.32 25.43 15.01
C LEU A 13 55.09 26.26 15.40
N GLY A 14 54.95 27.45 14.80
CA GLY A 14 53.76 28.26 14.95
C GLY A 14 52.52 27.48 14.46
N PRO A 15 51.33 27.74 15.02
CA PRO A 15 50.11 27.08 14.58
C PRO A 15 49.89 27.30 13.09
N ASP A 16 49.70 26.19 12.36
CA ASP A 16 49.51 26.16 10.92
C ASP A 16 48.34 27.08 10.52
N PRO A 17 48.56 28.14 9.71
CA PRO A 17 47.53 29.16 9.42
C PRO A 17 46.39 28.65 8.52
N THR A 18 46.37 27.36 8.21
CA THR A 18 45.43 26.75 7.25
C THR A 18 44.11 26.30 7.88
N TYR A 19 44.00 26.24 9.22
CA TYR A 19 42.78 25.82 9.93
C TYR A 19 41.59 26.83 9.85
N GLY A 20 41.77 27.98 9.20
CA GLY A 20 40.76 29.06 9.15
C GLY A 20 40.05 29.26 7.80
N ARG A 21 40.35 28.47 6.76
CA ARG A 21 39.66 28.65 5.47
C ARG A 21 38.30 27.97 5.50
N ARG A 22 37.23 28.76 5.64
CA ARG A 22 35.85 28.32 5.40
C ARG A 22 35.81 27.64 4.03
N ALA A 23 35.68 26.31 4.00
CA ALA A 23 35.79 25.50 2.78
C ALA A 23 34.71 25.83 1.75
N LEU A 24 33.58 26.41 2.17
CA LEU A 24 32.56 26.97 1.29
C LEU A 24 32.02 28.30 1.82
N SER A 25 31.64 29.18 0.89
CA SER A 25 30.85 30.37 1.22
C SER A 25 29.49 29.97 1.81
N THR A 26 28.81 30.86 2.54
CA THR A 26 27.47 30.59 3.13
C THR A 26 26.47 30.09 2.07
N ARG A 27 26.60 30.56 0.83
CA ARG A 27 25.77 30.10 -0.31
C ARG A 27 26.08 28.66 -0.73
N GLY A 28 27.34 28.23 -0.60
CA GLY A 28 27.76 26.86 -0.86
C GLY A 28 27.19 25.86 0.13
N TYR A 29 27.10 26.22 1.42
CA TYR A 29 26.43 25.39 2.43
C TYR A 29 24.93 25.25 2.17
N VAL A 30 24.26 26.33 1.77
CA VAL A 30 22.83 26.28 1.40
C VAL A 30 22.62 25.36 0.20
N ALA A 31 23.44 25.48 -0.85
CA ALA A 31 23.35 24.61 -2.02
C ALA A 31 23.59 23.13 -1.66
N ALA A 32 24.57 22.85 -0.79
CA ALA A 32 24.90 21.48 -0.37
C ALA A 32 23.77 20.79 0.41
N VAL A 33 22.89 21.54 1.07
CA VAL A 33 21.74 20.99 1.82
C VAL A 33 20.47 20.97 0.97
N VAL A 34 20.20 22.03 0.22
CA VAL A 34 18.95 22.19 -0.53
C VAL A 34 18.89 21.24 -1.72
N ILE A 35 20.00 21.07 -2.45
CA ILE A 35 20.02 20.23 -3.66
C ILE A 35 19.67 18.77 -3.34
N PRO A 36 20.28 18.10 -2.33
CA PRO A 36 19.90 16.73 -1.99
C PRO A 36 18.44 16.60 -1.56
N VAL A 37 17.91 17.56 -0.80
CA VAL A 37 16.51 17.54 -0.34
C VAL A 37 15.55 17.68 -1.52
N LEU A 38 15.84 18.56 -2.48
CA LEU A 38 15.02 18.71 -3.68
C LEU A 38 15.10 17.49 -4.59
N ILE A 39 16.28 16.87 -4.73
CA ILE A 39 16.44 15.61 -5.47
C ILE A 39 15.64 14.50 -4.78
N ALA A 40 15.73 14.35 -3.46
CA ALA A 40 14.98 13.34 -2.71
C ALA A 40 13.46 13.55 -2.84
N ALA A 41 12.99 14.79 -2.71
CA ALA A 41 11.58 15.12 -2.90
C ALA A 41 11.10 14.86 -4.33
N GLY A 42 11.91 15.21 -5.34
CA GLY A 42 11.61 14.95 -6.75
C GLY A 42 11.54 13.46 -7.07
N LEU A 43 12.51 12.68 -6.59
CA LEU A 43 12.52 11.22 -6.76
C LEU A 43 11.33 10.56 -6.03
N PHE A 44 11.00 11.01 -4.82
CA PHE A 44 9.84 10.51 -4.09
C PHE A 44 8.52 10.81 -4.81
N GLY A 45 8.36 12.03 -5.35
CA GLY A 45 7.20 12.39 -6.16
C GLY A 45 7.07 11.52 -7.42
N LEU A 46 8.19 11.18 -8.05
CA LEU A 46 8.21 10.31 -9.24
C LEU A 46 7.80 8.88 -8.89
N VAL A 47 8.22 8.36 -7.73
CA VAL A 47 7.78 7.04 -7.23
C VAL A 47 6.27 7.05 -6.97
N VAL A 48 5.75 8.04 -6.24
CA VAL A 48 4.32 8.13 -5.92
C VAL A 48 3.46 8.19 -7.19
N TRP A 49 3.86 8.98 -8.20
CA TRP A 49 3.13 9.03 -9.46
C TRP A 49 3.12 7.67 -10.18
N ASN A 50 4.26 6.99 -10.27
CA ASN A 50 4.33 5.72 -10.99
C ASN A 50 3.51 4.59 -10.32
N TYR A 51 3.18 4.71 -9.03
CA TYR A 51 2.31 3.76 -8.35
C TYR A 51 0.83 3.93 -8.68
N ASP A 52 0.37 5.14 -9.01
CA ASP A 52 -1.05 5.39 -9.32
C ASP A 52 -1.46 4.90 -10.73
N ASP A 53 -0.55 4.94 -11.72
CA ASP A 53 -0.88 4.57 -13.12
C ASP A 53 -0.95 3.05 -13.35
N ALA A 54 -0.26 2.23 -12.54
CA ALA A 54 -0.26 0.78 -12.70
C ALA A 54 -1.64 0.14 -12.40
N ASP A 55 -2.44 0.73 -11.50
CA ASP A 55 -3.78 0.24 -11.13
C ASP A 55 -4.88 0.65 -12.16
N ILE A 56 -4.59 1.57 -13.09
CA ILE A 56 -5.60 2.03 -14.09
C ILE A 56 -5.68 1.11 -15.33
N GLN A 57 -4.67 0.26 -15.57
CA GLN A 57 -4.63 -0.61 -16.75
C GLN A 57 -5.31 -1.97 -16.57
N GLY A 58 -5.93 -2.24 -15.42
CA GLY A 58 -6.64 -3.49 -15.17
C GLY A 58 -7.99 -3.61 -15.89
N THR A 59 -8.39 -4.83 -16.24
CA THR A 59 -9.74 -5.11 -16.76
C THR A 59 -10.72 -5.23 -15.62
N THR A 60 -11.98 -4.81 -15.83
CA THR A 60 -13.05 -5.02 -14.85
C THR A 60 -13.24 -6.51 -14.58
N ALA A 61 -13.07 -6.92 -13.33
CA ALA A 61 -13.32 -8.28 -12.86
C ALA A 61 -14.77 -8.39 -12.35
N PRO A 62 -15.42 -9.56 -12.52
CA PRO A 62 -16.73 -9.78 -11.94
C PRO A 62 -16.63 -9.74 -10.41
N LEU A 63 -17.56 -9.02 -9.77
CA LEU A 63 -17.61 -8.90 -8.32
C LEU A 63 -19.03 -9.21 -7.85
N LEU A 64 -19.15 -10.15 -6.90
CA LEU A 64 -20.41 -10.39 -6.23
C LEU A 64 -20.68 -9.21 -5.29
N ALA A 65 -21.74 -8.44 -5.56
CA ALA A 65 -22.10 -7.27 -4.77
C ALA A 65 -23.51 -7.43 -4.20
N SER A 66 -23.67 -7.01 -2.95
CA SER A 66 -24.94 -6.87 -2.26
C SER A 66 -25.55 -5.47 -2.48
N SER A 67 -26.80 -5.30 -2.07
CA SER A 67 -27.44 -3.98 -2.01
C SER A 67 -27.21 -3.25 -0.68
N TRP A 68 -26.39 -3.82 0.22
CA TRP A 68 -26.17 -3.26 1.55
C TRP A 68 -25.42 -1.92 1.47
N GLN A 69 -25.85 -0.95 2.28
CA GLN A 69 -25.25 0.39 2.36
C GLN A 69 -24.94 0.77 3.81
N PRO A 70 -23.89 1.60 4.05
CA PRO A 70 -23.60 2.11 5.38
C PRO A 70 -24.82 2.77 6.06
N GLY A 71 -25.09 2.37 7.31
CA GLY A 71 -26.23 2.84 8.10
C GLY A 71 -27.45 1.91 8.07
N GLN A 72 -27.43 0.85 7.25
CA GLN A 72 -28.40 -0.24 7.32
C GLN A 72 -28.06 -1.23 8.45
N PRO A 73 -29.02 -2.07 8.90
CA PRO A 73 -28.71 -3.18 9.80
C PRO A 73 -27.57 -4.03 9.25
N ALA A 74 -26.64 -4.42 10.11
CA ALA A 74 -25.45 -5.18 9.76
C ALA A 74 -25.37 -6.43 10.62
N GLY A 75 -24.93 -7.53 10.02
CA GLY A 75 -24.49 -8.71 10.73
C GLY A 75 -23.24 -8.42 11.56
N THR A 76 -23.11 -9.21 12.63
CA THR A 76 -22.01 -9.09 13.60
C THR A 76 -21.00 -10.22 13.47
N GLU A 77 -21.16 -11.12 12.50
CA GLU A 77 -20.22 -12.22 12.31
C GLU A 77 -18.89 -11.64 11.80
N PRO A 78 -17.76 -12.00 12.43
CA PRO A 78 -16.46 -11.53 11.97
C PRO A 78 -16.13 -12.13 10.60
N VAL A 79 -15.73 -11.28 9.67
CA VAL A 79 -15.23 -11.66 8.36
C VAL A 79 -13.72 -11.41 8.35
N ILE A 80 -12.93 -12.48 8.36
CA ILE A 80 -11.46 -12.41 8.33
C ILE A 80 -10.96 -13.41 7.30
N GLY A 81 -10.16 -12.93 6.35
CA GLY A 81 -9.53 -13.78 5.35
C GLY A 81 -8.62 -12.99 4.42
N VAL A 82 -7.79 -13.68 3.66
CA VAL A 82 -6.90 -13.07 2.68
C VAL A 82 -7.62 -12.95 1.34
N LEU A 83 -7.63 -11.75 0.75
CA LEU A 83 -8.23 -11.54 -0.56
C LEU A 83 -7.45 -12.30 -1.64
N ALA A 84 -8.17 -13.06 -2.45
CA ALA A 84 -7.65 -13.75 -3.62
C ALA A 84 -8.63 -13.65 -4.80
N ALA A 85 -8.15 -13.98 -6.00
CA ALA A 85 -8.97 -14.30 -7.14
C ALA A 85 -9.02 -15.83 -7.30
N ASP A 86 -10.19 -16.38 -7.56
CA ASP A 86 -10.34 -17.80 -7.92
C ASP A 86 -10.03 -18.04 -9.41
N ASP A 87 -10.24 -19.28 -9.88
CA ASP A 87 -10.01 -19.69 -11.27
C ASP A 87 -10.91 -18.96 -12.30
N ASP A 88 -12.00 -18.33 -11.85
CA ASP A 88 -12.94 -17.56 -12.66
C ASP A 88 -12.73 -16.03 -12.53
N ASP A 89 -11.59 -15.62 -11.97
CA ASP A 89 -11.22 -14.23 -11.65
C ASP A 89 -12.20 -13.55 -10.65
N CYS A 90 -12.94 -14.34 -9.88
CA CYS A 90 -13.89 -13.85 -8.88
C CYS A 90 -13.19 -13.57 -7.55
N ALA A 91 -13.59 -12.48 -6.89
CA ALA A 91 -13.07 -12.12 -5.58
C ALA A 91 -13.57 -13.09 -4.49
N VAL A 92 -12.64 -13.79 -3.85
CA VAL A 92 -12.89 -14.69 -2.72
C VAL A 92 -12.03 -14.31 -1.52
N LEU A 93 -12.40 -14.76 -0.33
CA LEU A 93 -11.53 -14.70 0.84
C LEU A 93 -11.02 -16.11 1.17
N VAL A 94 -9.71 -16.25 1.27
CA VAL A 94 -9.05 -17.45 1.79
C VAL A 94 -9.03 -17.35 3.30
N THR A 95 -9.72 -18.29 3.94
CA THR A 95 -9.81 -18.41 5.41
C THR A 95 -9.13 -19.70 5.88
N ASP A 96 -9.04 -19.92 7.19
CA ASP A 96 -8.53 -21.19 7.75
C ASP A 96 -9.38 -22.41 7.33
N ASP A 97 -10.66 -22.20 7.03
CA ASP A 97 -11.61 -23.24 6.60
C ASP A 97 -11.64 -23.43 5.07
N GLY A 98 -10.88 -22.63 4.33
CA GLY A 98 -10.82 -22.63 2.86
C GLY A 98 -11.32 -21.33 2.23
N GLU A 99 -11.55 -21.39 0.92
CA GLU A 99 -12.06 -20.27 0.13
C GLU A 99 -13.56 -20.06 0.35
N VAL A 100 -13.96 -18.82 0.60
CA VAL A 100 -15.34 -18.41 0.74
C VAL A 100 -15.69 -17.31 -0.26
N ALA A 101 -16.80 -17.49 -0.96
CA ALA A 101 -17.36 -16.47 -1.83
C ALA A 101 -17.92 -15.31 -1.01
N VAL A 102 -17.59 -14.08 -1.39
CA VAL A 102 -17.91 -12.88 -0.62
C VAL A 102 -18.74 -11.91 -1.42
N ALA A 103 -19.86 -11.49 -0.85
CA ALA A 103 -20.69 -10.43 -1.40
C ALA A 103 -20.27 -9.08 -0.79
N TRP A 104 -19.73 -8.19 -1.63
CA TRP A 104 -19.23 -6.88 -1.22
C TRP A 104 -20.37 -5.87 -1.03
N PRO A 105 -20.15 -4.78 -0.26
CA PRO A 105 -21.15 -3.72 -0.14
C PRO A 105 -21.52 -3.07 -1.48
N ALA A 106 -22.66 -2.38 -1.50
CA ALA A 106 -23.11 -1.69 -2.70
C ALA A 106 -22.08 -0.65 -3.19
N GLY A 107 -21.84 -0.63 -4.50
CA GLY A 107 -20.96 0.33 -5.16
C GLY A 107 -19.48 -0.09 -5.21
N PHE A 108 -19.10 -1.18 -4.56
CA PHE A 108 -17.76 -1.74 -4.71
C PHE A 108 -17.55 -2.30 -6.12
N SER A 109 -16.31 -2.28 -6.58
CA SER A 109 -15.91 -2.84 -7.88
C SER A 109 -14.56 -3.53 -7.78
N ALA A 110 -14.26 -4.43 -8.72
CA ALA A 110 -12.98 -5.12 -8.77
C ALA A 110 -12.31 -4.95 -10.13
N ARG A 111 -10.98 -4.92 -10.13
CA ARG A 111 -10.16 -4.95 -11.34
C ARG A 111 -9.06 -5.98 -11.21
N LEU A 112 -8.76 -6.63 -12.32
CA LEU A 112 -7.63 -7.52 -12.46
C LEU A 112 -6.54 -6.82 -13.28
N SER A 113 -5.38 -6.60 -12.65
CA SER A 113 -4.22 -6.04 -13.31
C SER A 113 -3.62 -7.04 -14.31
N PRO A 114 -2.86 -6.59 -15.33
CA PRO A 114 -2.23 -7.50 -16.30
C PRO A 114 -1.32 -8.58 -15.70
N GLY A 115 -0.83 -8.37 -14.47
CA GLY A 115 -0.06 -9.35 -13.70
C GLY A 115 -0.90 -10.36 -12.91
N GLY A 116 -2.22 -10.38 -13.05
CA GLY A 116 -3.13 -11.26 -12.31
C GLY A 116 -3.45 -10.78 -10.89
N THR A 117 -3.04 -9.56 -10.52
CA THR A 117 -3.35 -9.00 -9.19
C THR A 117 -4.76 -8.44 -9.17
N LEU A 118 -5.62 -8.98 -8.31
CA LEU A 118 -6.96 -8.46 -8.05
C LEU A 118 -6.89 -7.27 -7.08
N THR A 119 -7.55 -6.17 -7.44
CA THR A 119 -7.77 -5.02 -6.54
C THR A 119 -9.27 -4.76 -6.45
N VAL A 120 -9.78 -4.66 -5.22
CA VAL A 120 -11.16 -4.24 -4.92
C VAL A 120 -11.15 -2.76 -4.54
N TYR A 121 -12.07 -1.99 -5.13
CA TYR A 121 -12.22 -0.56 -4.95
C TYR A 121 -13.54 -0.25 -4.26
N ASP A 122 -13.51 0.75 -3.39
CA ASP A 122 -14.69 1.32 -2.75
C ASP A 122 -15.53 2.15 -3.76
N PRO A 123 -16.72 2.64 -3.37
CA PRO A 123 -17.58 3.45 -4.24
C PRO A 123 -16.97 4.80 -4.66
N ASP A 124 -15.94 5.29 -3.93
CA ASP A 124 -15.20 6.50 -4.28
C ASP A 124 -14.06 6.21 -5.28
N GLY A 125 -13.88 4.95 -5.68
CA GLY A 125 -12.82 4.50 -6.58
C GLY A 125 -11.46 4.34 -5.92
N LYS A 126 -11.39 4.29 -4.59
CA LYS A 126 -10.14 4.05 -3.85
C LYS A 126 -9.93 2.57 -3.61
N PRO A 127 -8.68 2.06 -3.66
CA PRO A 127 -8.38 0.68 -3.31
C PRO A 127 -8.82 0.37 -1.86
N ALA A 128 -9.77 -0.54 -1.70
CA ALA A 128 -10.24 -1.04 -0.41
C ALA A 128 -9.44 -2.26 0.04
N ALA A 129 -9.06 -3.13 -0.90
CA ALA A 129 -8.21 -4.30 -0.66
C ALA A 129 -7.50 -4.75 -1.94
N ARG A 130 -6.32 -5.36 -1.81
CA ARG A 130 -5.58 -6.01 -2.90
C ARG A 130 -5.39 -7.49 -2.60
N ALA A 131 -5.14 -8.29 -3.63
CA ALA A 131 -4.77 -9.68 -3.49
C ALA A 131 -3.60 -9.83 -2.49
N ASP A 132 -3.61 -10.94 -1.75
CA ASP A 132 -2.67 -11.27 -0.67
C ASP A 132 -2.76 -10.37 0.58
N GLN A 133 -3.73 -9.44 0.66
CA GLN A 133 -3.99 -8.67 1.87
C GLN A 133 -5.07 -9.32 2.74
N GLU A 134 -4.85 -9.33 4.05
CA GLU A 134 -5.87 -9.74 5.01
C GLU A 134 -6.95 -8.65 5.11
N VAL A 135 -8.19 -9.08 4.83
CA VAL A 135 -9.41 -8.30 4.94
C VAL A 135 -10.09 -8.60 6.27
N ARG A 136 -10.50 -7.54 6.98
CA ARG A 136 -11.31 -7.60 8.19
C ARG A 136 -12.58 -6.77 8.03
N ALA A 137 -13.71 -7.40 8.31
CA ALA A 137 -15.02 -6.77 8.27
C ALA A 137 -15.99 -7.51 9.22
N THR A 138 -17.24 -7.07 9.25
CA THR A 138 -18.35 -7.82 9.82
C THR A 138 -19.44 -8.04 8.79
N GLY A 139 -20.23 -9.10 8.97
CA GLY A 139 -21.21 -9.51 7.99
C GLY A 139 -22.14 -10.60 8.50
N SER A 140 -22.74 -11.29 7.55
CA SER A 140 -23.61 -12.44 7.79
C SER A 140 -23.45 -13.50 6.69
N LEU A 141 -23.56 -14.77 7.06
CA LEU A 141 -23.71 -15.86 6.11
C LEU A 141 -25.13 -15.87 5.52
N VAL A 142 -25.20 -15.85 4.18
CA VAL A 142 -26.47 -15.85 3.44
C VAL A 142 -26.52 -17.06 2.53
N ASP A 143 -27.56 -17.88 2.67
CA ASP A 143 -27.82 -19.00 1.75
C ASP A 143 -28.05 -18.48 0.33
N VAL A 144 -27.36 -19.05 -0.65
CA VAL A 144 -27.50 -18.60 -2.05
C VAL A 144 -28.90 -18.90 -2.57
N ALA A 145 -29.45 -20.07 -2.24
CA ALA A 145 -30.78 -20.48 -2.66
C ALA A 145 -31.85 -19.51 -2.14
N GLY A 146 -32.55 -18.83 -3.06
CA GLY A 146 -33.60 -17.87 -2.70
C GLY A 146 -33.10 -16.48 -2.29
N SER A 147 -31.79 -16.23 -2.32
CA SER A 147 -31.22 -14.89 -2.13
C SER A 147 -31.08 -14.12 -3.45
N PRO A 148 -30.81 -12.81 -3.39
CA PRO A 148 -30.47 -12.00 -4.56
C PRO A 148 -29.18 -12.44 -5.28
N PHE A 149 -28.37 -13.31 -4.67
CA PHE A 149 -27.11 -13.81 -5.21
C PHE A 149 -27.29 -15.00 -6.16
N ALA A 150 -28.45 -15.68 -6.13
CA ALA A 150 -28.71 -16.83 -6.98
C ALA A 150 -28.54 -16.48 -8.48
N GLY A 151 -27.67 -17.23 -9.16
CA GLY A 151 -27.38 -17.06 -10.59
C GLY A 151 -26.60 -15.79 -10.95
N LYS A 152 -26.04 -15.07 -9.96
CA LYS A 152 -25.12 -13.96 -10.21
C LYS A 152 -23.73 -14.50 -10.59
N PRO A 153 -22.96 -13.76 -11.42
CA PRO A 153 -21.53 -14.02 -11.57
C PRO A 153 -20.84 -14.04 -10.19
N CYS A 154 -19.89 -14.96 -10.01
CA CYS A 154 -19.16 -15.16 -8.75
C CYS A 154 -19.98 -15.65 -7.55
N ALA A 155 -21.28 -15.95 -7.73
CA ALA A 155 -22.03 -16.67 -6.71
C ALA A 155 -21.85 -18.19 -6.92
N PRO A 156 -21.62 -18.97 -5.86
CA PRO A 156 -21.53 -20.42 -5.98
C PRO A 156 -22.90 -20.99 -6.39
N ALA A 157 -22.90 -22.18 -7.01
CA ALA A 157 -24.14 -22.82 -7.47
C ALA A 157 -25.12 -23.16 -6.31
N GLY A 158 -24.60 -23.25 -5.09
CA GLY A 158 -25.35 -23.49 -3.86
C GLY A 158 -24.48 -23.22 -2.63
N GLY A 159 -25.02 -23.47 -1.44
CA GLY A 159 -24.35 -23.19 -0.17
C GLY A 159 -24.57 -21.75 0.28
N GLN A 160 -23.54 -21.15 0.90
CA GLN A 160 -23.59 -19.84 1.52
C GLN A 160 -22.56 -18.88 0.91
N VAL A 161 -22.88 -17.60 0.94
CA VAL A 161 -21.95 -16.50 0.68
C VAL A 161 -21.82 -15.65 1.93
N LEU A 162 -20.63 -15.10 2.14
CA LEU A 162 -20.39 -14.16 3.23
C LEU A 162 -20.71 -12.75 2.76
N ALA A 163 -21.82 -12.18 3.21
CA ALA A 163 -22.18 -10.81 2.88
C ALA A 163 -21.48 -9.83 3.82
N ILE A 164 -20.60 -8.98 3.28
CA ILE A 164 -19.94 -7.92 4.04
C ILE A 164 -20.93 -6.78 4.25
N GLU A 165 -21.17 -6.45 5.52
CA GLU A 165 -22.15 -5.46 5.95
C GLU A 165 -21.49 -4.40 6.85
N SER A 166 -20.21 -4.11 6.59
CA SER A 166 -19.44 -3.09 7.29
C SER A 166 -18.44 -2.40 6.38
N ALA A 167 -17.75 -1.40 6.93
CA ALA A 167 -16.53 -0.90 6.31
C ALA A 167 -15.47 -2.03 6.26
N VAL A 168 -14.75 -2.09 5.15
CA VAL A 168 -13.65 -3.03 4.93
C VAL A 168 -12.36 -2.44 5.47
N GLN A 169 -11.62 -3.22 6.27
CA GLN A 169 -10.31 -2.85 6.79
C GLN A 169 -9.28 -3.82 6.25
N VAL A 170 -8.14 -3.31 5.79
CA VAL A 170 -6.97 -4.13 5.46
C VAL A 170 -5.95 -4.07 6.59
N VAL A 171 -5.45 -5.22 7.00
CA VAL A 171 -4.31 -5.29 7.92
C VAL A 171 -3.03 -5.25 7.11
N ALA A 172 -2.15 -4.31 7.42
CA ALA A 172 -0.83 -4.27 6.80
C ALA A 172 -0.07 -5.56 7.15
N GLY A 173 0.23 -6.35 6.11
CA GLY A 173 1.13 -7.51 6.19
C GLY A 173 2.60 -7.11 6.26
#